data_AF-U9TC11-F1
#
_entry.id   AF-U9TC11-F1
#
_cell.length_a   1.000
_cell.length_b   1.000
_cell.length_c   1.000
_cell.angle_alpha   90.00
_cell.angle_beta   90.00
_cell.angle_gamma   90.00
#
_symmetry.space_group_name_H-M   'P 1'
#
loop_
_entity.id
_entity.type
_entity.pdbx_description
1 polymer ?
#
loop_
_entity_poly.entity_id
_entity_poly.type
_entity_poly.pdbx_seq_one_letter_code
_entity_poly.pdbx_strand_id
1 'polypeptide(L)' 'KIKPDSLKLFFDNWKGRHPMILQLSQGGNDMEEHSNLMDKYKTEGIIEKYDDYLHGEDFEWI' A
#
# COMPACT_ATOMS: atom_id res chain seq x y z
N LYS A 1 9.28 9.56 -4.48
CA LYS A 1 7.85 9.17 -4.59
C LYS A 1 7.76 7.89 -5.41
N ILE A 2 6.97 6.91 -4.95
CA ILE A 2 6.78 5.65 -5.68
C ILE A 2 5.74 5.88 -6.76
N LYS A 3 5.95 5.37 -7.98
CA LYS A 3 4.98 5.53 -9.06
C LYS A 3 3.79 4.57 -8.87
N PRO A 4 2.54 5.02 -9.11
CA PRO A 4 1.34 4.17 -9.05
C PRO A 4 1.47 2.87 -9.86
N ASP A 5 2.00 2.95 -11.09
CA ASP A 5 2.23 1.78 -11.96
C ASP A 5 3.16 0.73 -11.36
N SER A 6 4.20 1.17 -10.64
CA SER A 6 5.14 0.24 -9.99
C SER A 6 4.49 -0.49 -8.83
N LEU A 7 3.64 0.18 -8.04
CA LEU A 7 2.86 -0.45 -6.98
C LEU A 7 1.84 -1.43 -7.55
N LYS A 8 1.13 -1.03 -8.62
CA LYS A 8 0.18 -1.90 -9.31
C LYS A 8 0.86 -3.20 -9.77
N LEU A 9 2.02 -3.09 -10.42
CA LEU A 9 2.79 -4.25 -10.88
C LEU A 9 3.23 -5.14 -9.70
N PHE A 10 3.65 -4.54 -8.59
CA PHE A 10 4.01 -5.28 -7.39
C PHE A 10 2.84 -6.10 -6.83
N PHE A 11 1.66 -5.48 -6.67
CA PHE A 11 0.48 -6.19 -6.16
C PHE A 11 -0.04 -7.26 -7.11
N ASP A 12 -0.04 -6.99 -8.41
CA ASP A 12 -0.43 -7.99 -9.41
C ASP A 12 0.47 -9.23 -9.34
N ASN A 13 1.77 -9.04 -9.08
CA ASN A 13 2.73 -10.14 -8.89
C ASN A 13 2.64 -10.80 -7.50
N TRP A 14 1.91 -10.21 -6.56
CA TRP A 14 1.69 -10.76 -5.22
C TRP A 14 0.48 -11.71 -5.15
N LYS A 15 -0.31 -11.79 -6.22
CA LYS A 15 -1.49 -12.67 -6.32
C LYS A 15 -1.13 -14.12 -6.00
N GLY A 16 -1.96 -14.78 -5.18
CA GLY A 16 -1.76 -16.15 -4.74
C GLY A 16 -0.83 -16.33 -3.53
N ARG A 17 -0.32 -15.23 -2.95
CA ARG A 17 0.43 -15.25 -1.68
C ARG A 17 -0.47 -14.81 -0.52
N HIS A 18 0.06 -14.89 0.70
CA HIS A 18 -0.63 -14.36 1.88
C HIS A 18 -0.83 -12.84 1.76
N PRO A 19 -1.97 -12.31 2.23
CA PRO A 19 -2.22 -10.87 2.28
C PRO A 19 -1.08 -10.12 3.01
N MET A 20 -0.77 -8.90 2.57
CA MET A 20 0.31 -8.09 3.14
C MET A 20 -0.21 -6.98 4.05
N ILE A 21 0.52 -6.73 5.12
CA ILE A 21 0.45 -5.46 5.84
C ILE A 21 1.42 -4.50 5.16
N LEU A 22 0.92 -3.35 4.73
CA LEU A 22 1.66 -2.38 3.94
C LEU A 22 1.77 -1.05 4.68
N GLN A 23 2.91 -0.38 4.54
CA GLN A 23 2.98 1.03 4.88
C GLN A 23 3.76 1.76 3.81
N LEU A 24 3.25 2.93 3.47
CA LEU A 24 3.86 3.80 2.49
C LEU A 24 3.96 5.19 3.12
N SER A 25 5.09 5.85 2.95
CA SER A 25 5.23 7.28 3.23
C SER A 25 4.88 8.03 1.94
N GLN A 26 3.60 8.31 1.71
CA GLN A 26 3.12 8.99 0.50
C GLN A 26 2.96 10.49 0.76
N GLY A 27 3.98 11.28 0.42
CA GLY A 27 3.90 12.74 0.50
C GLY A 27 3.39 13.40 -0.81
N GLY A 28 2.30 14.16 -0.75
CA GLY A 28 1.88 15.14 -1.77
C GLY A 28 0.77 14.70 -2.74
N ASN A 29 0.63 15.45 -3.86
CA ASN A 29 -0.52 15.41 -4.80
C ASN A 29 -0.91 14.05 -5.43
N ASP A 30 -0.14 12.99 -5.24
CA ASP A 30 -0.41 11.66 -5.81
C ASP A 30 -1.19 10.76 -4.83
N MET A 31 -1.56 11.30 -3.65
CA MET A 31 -2.27 10.59 -2.57
C MET A 31 -3.57 9.93 -3.04
N GLU A 32 -4.36 10.58 -3.89
CA GLU A 32 -5.66 10.06 -4.32
C GLU A 32 -5.51 8.81 -5.19
N GLU A 33 -4.59 8.83 -6.16
CA GLU A 33 -4.34 7.67 -7.03
C GLU A 33 -3.77 6.49 -6.23
N HIS A 34 -2.90 6.77 -5.28
CA HIS A 34 -2.36 5.76 -4.38
C HIS A 34 -3.43 5.17 -3.44
N SER A 35 -4.28 6.01 -2.84
CA SER A 35 -5.39 5.57 -1.99
C SER A 35 -6.35 4.67 -2.76
N ASN A 36 -6.73 5.07 -3.98
CA ASN A 36 -7.61 4.27 -4.84
C ASN A 36 -7.00 2.91 -5.17
N LEU A 37 -5.69 2.85 -5.42
CA LEU A 37 -4.97 1.59 -5.62
C LEU A 37 -4.95 0.73 -4.35
N MET A 38 -4.69 1.32 -3.18
CA MET A 38 -4.67 0.57 -1.92
C MET A 38 -6.02 -0.04 -1.61
N ASP A 39 -7.10 0.73 -1.74
CA ASP A 39 -8.46 0.26 -1.45
C ASP A 39 -8.91 -0.85 -2.41
N LYS A 40 -8.55 -0.74 -3.69
CA LYS A 40 -8.76 -1.80 -4.69
C LYS A 40 -8.08 -3.10 -4.23
N TYR A 41 -6.79 -3.05 -3.93
CA TYR A 41 -6.02 -4.25 -3.60
C TYR A 41 -6.30 -4.81 -2.20
N LYS A 42 -6.84 -3.98 -1.29
CA LYS A 42 -7.43 -4.41 -0.03
C LYS A 42 -8.71 -5.21 -0.26
N THR A 43 -9.57 -4.73 -1.15
CA THR A 43 -10.80 -5.45 -1.55
C THR A 43 -10.50 -6.77 -2.26
N GLU A 44 -9.43 -6.82 -3.06
CA GLU A 44 -8.94 -8.06 -3.68
C GLU A 44 -8.27 -9.03 -2.69
N GLY A 45 -8.11 -8.64 -1.42
CA GLY A 45 -7.47 -9.46 -0.38
C GLY A 45 -5.95 -9.57 -0.53
N ILE A 46 -5.33 -8.74 -1.36
CA ILE A 46 -3.86 -8.69 -1.50
C ILE A 46 -3.24 -7.89 -0.35
N ILE A 47 -3.93 -6.83 0.07
CA ILE A 47 -3.54 -6.00 1.21
C ILE A 47 -4.48 -6.34 2.37
N GLU A 48 -3.92 -6.70 3.52
CA GLU A 48 -4.67 -6.90 4.75
C GLU A 48 -4.96 -5.55 5.42
N LYS A 49 -3.91 -4.75 5.60
CA LYS A 49 -3.94 -3.42 6.21
C LYS A 49 -2.94 -2.53 5.48
N TYR A 50 -3.28 -1.25 5.33
CA TYR A 50 -2.32 -0.25 4.90
C TYR A 50 -2.40 0.97 5.80
N ASP A 51 -1.25 1.56 6.08
CA ASP A 51 -1.14 2.86 6.76
C ASP A 51 -0.34 3.84 5.88
N ASP A 52 -0.78 5.10 5.85
CA ASP A 52 -0.04 6.19 5.22
C ASP A 52 0.74 6.94 6.29
N TYR A 53 2.05 6.73 6.31
CA TYR A 53 2.90 7.21 7.38
C TYR A 53 3.33 8.65 7.11
N LEU A 54 2.46 9.59 7.46
CA LEU A 54 2.80 11.01 7.45
C LEU A 54 3.70 11.39 8.63
N HIS A 55 3.62 10.67 9.75
CA HIS A 55 4.36 11.00 10.98
C HIS A 55 4.79 9.74 11.77
N GLY A 56 5.99 9.25 11.46
CA GLY A 56 7.04 8.85 12.42
C GLY A 56 6.77 7.94 13.63
N GLU A 57 5.62 7.31 13.82
CA GLU A 57 5.40 6.42 14.98
C GLU A 57 5.87 4.99 14.70
N ASP A 58 7.16 4.72 14.97
CA ASP A 58 7.82 3.41 14.86
C ASP A 58 6.85 2.25 15.15
N PHE A 59 6.58 1.45 14.13
CA PHE A 59 5.64 0.35 14.23
C PHE A 59 5.97 -0.68 15.34
N GLU A 60 4.91 -1.32 15.86
CA GLU A 60 4.98 -2.48 16.77
C GLU A 60 5.20 -3.84 16.04
N TRP A 61 6.19 -3.96 15.15
CA TRP A 61 6.61 -5.32 14.73
C TRP A 61 7.51 -5.89 15.83
N ILE A 62 6.95 -6.75 16.70
CA ILE A 62 7.68 -7.55 17.70
C ILE A 62 8.09 -8.88 17.07
#